data_AF-A0AAQ4E0T3-F1
#
_entry.id   AF-A0AAQ4E0T3-F1
#
_cell.length_a   1.000
_cell.length_b   1.000
_cell.length_c   1.000
_cell.angle_alpha   90.00
_cell.angle_beta   90.00
_cell.angle_gamma   90.00
#
_symmetry.space_group_name_H-M   'P 1'
#
loop_
_entity.id
_entity.type
_entity.pdbx_description
1 polymer ?
#
loop_
_entity_poly.entity_id
_entity_poly.type
_entity_poly.pdbx_seq_one_letter_code
_entity_poly.pdbx_strand_id
1 'polypeptide(L)'
;MKMRKHEEKRSRKRRFWVHPEWKARKKEGEYHTSYKLMRKDPHMFFQYYRMTPQLFDELHRIIKRDLEHQFLCREPFCSEERLAITIQVPFLSNGHQTGGHGV
;
A
#
# COMPACT_ATOMS: atom_id res chain seq x y z
N MET A 1 -32.29 -5.29 -44.49
CA MET A 1 -31.63 -4.48 -43.43
C MET A 1 -31.41 -5.37 -42.21
N LYS A 2 -30.18 -5.76 -41.87
CA LYS A 2 -29.88 -6.57 -40.66
C LYS A 2 -29.45 -5.63 -39.53
N MET A 3 -30.26 -5.56 -38.47
CA MET A 3 -29.93 -4.79 -37.26
C MET A 3 -28.76 -5.45 -36.54
N ARG A 4 -27.64 -4.73 -36.39
CA ARG A 4 -26.49 -5.15 -35.57
C ARG A 4 -26.97 -5.20 -34.12
N LYS A 5 -27.12 -6.41 -33.57
CA LYS A 5 -27.33 -6.64 -32.14
C LYS A 5 -26.15 -5.99 -31.41
N HIS A 6 -26.38 -4.86 -30.76
CA HIS A 6 -25.41 -4.31 -29.83
C HIS A 6 -25.42 -5.30 -28.65
N GLU A 7 -24.44 -6.20 -28.61
CA GLU A 7 -24.20 -7.02 -27.42
C GLU A 7 -23.89 -6.04 -26.29
N GLU A 8 -24.90 -5.77 -25.46
CA GLU A 8 -24.70 -5.15 -24.17
C GLU A 8 -23.78 -6.07 -23.38
N LYS A 9 -22.47 -5.77 -23.39
CA LYS A 9 -21.53 -6.35 -22.44
C LYS A 9 -22.14 -6.11 -21.07
N ARG A 10 -22.73 -7.15 -20.47
CA ARG A 10 -23.20 -7.14 -19.09
C ARG A 10 -21.98 -6.83 -18.22
N SER A 11 -21.75 -5.54 -17.98
CA SER A 11 -20.73 -5.05 -17.06
C SER A 11 -21.04 -5.71 -15.72
N ARG A 12 -20.24 -6.70 -15.32
CA ARG A 12 -20.34 -7.32 -14.00
C ARG A 12 -20.27 -6.18 -12.99
N LYS A 13 -21.39 -5.88 -12.31
CA LYS A 13 -21.40 -4.86 -11.26
C LYS A 13 -20.30 -5.23 -10.27
N ARG A 14 -19.34 -4.33 -10.08
CA ARG A 14 -18.23 -4.52 -9.15
C ARG A 14 -18.83 -4.80 -7.78
N ARG A 15 -18.53 -5.96 -7.18
CA ARG A 15 -19.13 -6.39 -5.88
C ARG A 15 -18.89 -5.34 -4.79
N PHE A 16 -17.70 -4.76 -4.77
CA PHE A 16 -17.34 -3.63 -3.91
C PHE A 16 -16.39 -2.67 -4.64
N TRP A 17 -16.58 -1.36 -4.44
CA TRP A 17 -15.59 -0.35 -4.86
C TRP A 17 -14.36 -0.34 -3.93
N VAL A 18 -14.60 -0.47 -2.62
CA VAL A 18 -13.61 -0.68 -1.56
C VAL A 18 -14.13 -1.79 -0.66
N HIS A 19 -13.29 -2.78 -0.32
CA HIS A 19 -13.68 -3.87 0.57
C HIS A 19 -14.08 -3.32 1.96
N PRO A 20 -15.15 -3.82 2.60
CA PRO A 20 -15.56 -3.34 3.92
C PRO A 20 -14.45 -3.37 4.96
N GLU A 21 -13.59 -4.40 4.95
CA GLU A 21 -12.43 -4.51 5.84
C GLU A 21 -11.42 -3.37 5.63
N TRP A 22 -11.24 -2.92 4.39
CA TRP A 22 -10.30 -1.84 4.08
C TRP A 22 -10.84 -0.47 4.50
N LYS A 23 -12.11 -0.37 4.89
CA LYS A 23 -12.66 0.85 5.53
C LYS A 23 -12.07 1.05 6.93
N ALA A 24 -11.65 -0.02 7.61
CA ALA A 24 -11.02 0.06 8.92
C ALA A 24 -9.53 0.47 8.87
N ARG A 25 -8.98 0.79 7.69
CA ARG A 25 -7.56 1.16 7.49
C ARG A 25 -7.04 2.22 8.48
N LYS A 26 -7.83 3.24 8.81
CA LYS A 26 -7.40 4.27 9.78
C LYS A 26 -7.17 3.73 11.19
N LYS A 27 -7.83 2.63 11.54
CA LYS A 27 -7.76 1.96 12.84
C LYS A 27 -6.76 0.80 12.83
N GLU A 28 -6.76 0.01 11.76
CA GLU A 28 -6.06 -1.29 11.68
C GLU A 28 -4.87 -1.28 10.72
N GLY A 29 -4.76 -0.27 9.86
CA GLY A 29 -3.69 -0.17 8.88
C GLY A 29 -2.33 0.00 9.55
N GLU A 30 -1.34 -0.73 9.06
CA GLU A 30 0.03 -0.73 9.60
C GLU A 30 0.65 0.66 9.73
N TYR A 31 0.39 1.54 8.76
CA TYR A 31 0.82 2.93 8.81
C TYR A 31 0.23 3.70 9.99
N HIS A 32 -1.01 3.39 10.37
CA HIS A 32 -1.69 4.07 11.48
C HIS A 32 -1.39 3.43 12.84
N THR A 33 -0.94 2.17 12.85
CA THR A 33 -0.64 1.40 14.06
C THR A 33 0.87 1.29 14.31
N SER A 34 1.56 0.43 13.56
CA SER A 34 2.95 0.02 13.78
C SER A 34 3.97 1.10 13.38
N TYR A 35 3.70 1.91 12.36
CA TYR A 35 4.66 2.89 11.84
C TYR A 35 5.18 3.86 12.92
N LYS A 36 4.30 4.36 13.80
CA LYS A 36 4.69 5.25 14.90
C LYS A 36 5.57 4.56 15.94
N LEU A 37 5.38 3.25 16.15
CA LEU A 37 6.20 2.45 17.05
C LEU A 37 7.58 2.24 16.42
N MET A 38 7.61 1.87 15.13
CA MET A 38 8.86 1.69 14.37
C MET A 38 9.69 2.97 14.34
N ARG A 39 9.07 4.15 14.16
CA ARG A 39 9.79 5.44 14.16
C ARG A 39 10.55 5.73 15.47
N LYS A 40 10.15 5.15 16.61
CA LYS A 40 10.83 5.29 17.90
C LYS A 40 12.03 4.34 18.06
N ASP A 41 12.06 3.26 17.28
CA ASP A 41 13.15 2.29 17.26
C ASP A 41 13.81 2.32 15.87
N PRO A 42 14.90 3.10 15.71
CA PRO A 42 15.60 3.23 14.43
C PRO A 42 16.08 1.89 13.86
N HIS A 43 16.35 0.89 14.71
CA HIS A 43 16.76 -0.43 14.27
C HIS A 43 15.58 -1.19 13.63
N MET A 44 14.43 -1.21 14.30
CA MET A 44 13.20 -1.80 13.75
C MET A 44 12.78 -1.09 12.45
N PHE A 45 12.85 0.25 12.43
CA PHE A 45 12.56 1.04 11.23
C PHE A 45 13.50 0.69 10.07
N PHE A 46 14.80 0.55 10.34
CA PHE A 46 15.78 0.18 9.33
C PHE A 46 15.57 -1.24 8.81
N GLN A 47 15.18 -2.20 9.66
CA GLN A 47 14.85 -3.56 9.18
C GLN A 47 13.66 -3.54 8.22
N TYR A 48 12.66 -2.70 8.49
CA TYR A 48 11.42 -2.64 7.73
C TYR A 48 11.52 -1.84 6.43
N TYR A 49 12.16 -0.67 6.48
CA TYR A 49 12.23 0.28 5.37
C TYR A 49 13.62 0.38 4.72
N ARG A 50 14.64 -0.30 5.28
CA ARG A 50 16.05 -0.29 4.82
C ARG A 50 16.68 1.11 4.77
N MET A 51 16.15 2.02 5.58
CA MET A 51 16.65 3.38 5.75
C MET A 51 16.36 3.87 7.16
N THR A 52 17.04 4.94 7.58
CA THR A 52 16.75 5.57 8.86
C THR A 52 15.46 6.39 8.77
N PRO A 53 14.79 6.66 9.91
CA PRO A 53 13.66 7.58 9.96
C PRO A 53 13.95 8.95 9.33
N GLN A 54 15.16 9.47 9.50
CA GLN A 54 15.59 10.77 8.98
C GLN A 54 15.73 10.74 7.45
N LEU A 55 16.33 9.68 6.90
CA LEU A 55 16.47 9.53 5.45
C LEU A 55 15.09 9.36 4.80
N PHE A 56 14.18 8.65 5.46
CA PHE A 56 12.79 8.52 5.02
C PHE A 56 12.10 9.90 4.96
N ASP A 57 12.24 10.72 6.01
CA ASP A 57 11.66 12.08 6.05
C ASP A 57 12.25 12.98 4.95
N GLU A 58 13.55 12.88 4.69
CA GLU A 58 14.21 13.63 3.63
C GLU A 58 13.71 13.20 2.24
N LEU A 59 13.65 11.89 1.99
CA LEU A 59 13.12 11.34 0.75
C LEU A 59 11.68 11.77 0.55
N HIS A 60 10.84 11.66 1.58
CA HIS A 60 9.46 12.11 1.57
C HIS A 60 9.35 13.57 1.20
N ARG A 61 10.16 14.44 1.80
CA ARG A 61 10.18 15.88 1.49
C ARG A 61 10.43 16.17 0.01
N ILE A 62 11.32 15.42 -0.64
CA ILE A 62 11.67 15.59 -2.05
C ILE A 62 10.50 15.21 -2.96
N ILE A 63 9.88 14.06 -2.70
CA ILE A 63 8.85 13.46 -3.58
C ILE A 63 7.40 13.77 -3.13
N LYS A 64 7.24 14.53 -2.05
CA LYS A 64 5.94 14.79 -1.41
C LYS A 64 4.89 15.26 -2.42
N ARG A 65 5.27 16.20 -3.29
CA ARG A 65 4.38 16.79 -4.30
C ARG A 65 3.89 15.75 -5.31
N ASP A 66 4.75 14.81 -5.70
CA ASP A 66 4.42 13.75 -6.65
C ASP A 66 3.55 12.66 -6.01
N LEU A 67 3.66 12.50 -4.69
CA LEU A 67 2.87 11.56 -3.89
C LEU A 67 1.59 12.17 -3.32
N GLU A 68 1.34 13.46 -3.48
CA GLU A 68 0.08 14.07 -3.05
C GLU A 68 -1.03 13.76 -4.07
N HIS A 69 -2.14 13.21 -3.57
CA HIS A 69 -3.34 13.01 -4.38
C HIS A 69 -4.46 13.88 -3.84
N GLN A 70 -5.25 14.42 -4.76
CA GLN A 70 -6.47 15.14 -4.43
C GLN A 70 -7.59 14.17 -4.06
N PHE A 71 -8.49 14.65 -3.21
CA PHE A 71 -9.71 13.93 -2.86
C PHE A 71 -10.68 13.99 -4.05
N LEU A 72 -10.74 12.93 -4.84
CA LEU A 72 -11.63 12.86 -6.01
C LEU A 72 -12.92 12.11 -5.69
N CYS A 73 -12.83 10.80 -5.43
CA CYS A 73 -13.98 9.94 -5.16
C CYS A 73 -13.84 9.10 -3.88
N ARG A 74 -12.66 9.17 -3.25
CA ARG A 74 -12.32 8.52 -1.99
C ARG A 74 -11.20 9.31 -1.33
N GLU A 75 -11.06 9.14 -0.03
CA GLU A 75 -9.92 9.68 0.71
C GLU A 75 -8.62 9.06 0.16
N PRO A 76 -7.69 9.89 -0.34
CA PRO A 76 -6.39 9.41 -0.75
C PRO A 76 -5.58 8.96 0.46
N PHE A 77 -4.63 8.06 0.23
CA PHE A 77 -3.55 7.82 1.18
C PHE A 77 -2.73 9.11 1.30
N CYS A 78 -2.31 9.48 2.51
CA CYS A 78 -1.39 10.61 2.63
C CYS A 78 -0.06 10.26 1.95
N SER A 79 0.69 11.28 1.52
CA SER A 79 1.93 11.07 0.78
C SER A 79 2.96 10.23 1.55
N GLU A 80 2.99 10.38 2.88
CA GLU A 80 3.89 9.63 3.77
C GLU A 80 3.51 8.14 3.82
N GLU A 81 2.21 7.85 3.94
CA GLU A 81 1.70 6.47 3.92
C GLU A 81 1.93 5.80 2.55
N ARG A 82 1.74 6.54 1.46
CA ARG A 82 2.06 6.03 0.11
C ARG A 82 3.53 5.66 0.00
N LEU A 83 4.41 6.50 0.52
CA LEU A 83 5.83 6.25 0.51
C LEU A 83 6.16 5.02 1.36
N ALA A 84 5.60 4.93 2.56
CA ALA A 84 5.77 3.80 3.46
C ALA A 84 5.37 2.48 2.79
N ILE A 85 4.18 2.42 2.17
CA ILE A 85 3.71 1.23 1.44
C ILE A 85 4.62 0.88 0.24
N THR A 86 5.17 1.89 -0.42
CA THR A 86 6.03 1.68 -1.61
C THR A 86 7.41 1.16 -1.23
N ILE A 87 7.99 1.66 -0.14
CA ILE A 87 9.35 1.30 0.32
C ILE A 87 9.36 0.03 1.15
N GLN A 88 8.30 -0.21 1.92
CA GLN A 88 8.13 -1.43 2.70
C GLN A 88 8.54 -2.61 1.84
N VAL A 89 9.62 -3.29 2.19
CA VAL A 89 10.19 -4.39 1.40
C VAL A 89 9.46 -5.67 1.78
N PRO A 90 8.49 -6.16 1.00
CA PRO A 90 7.74 -7.35 1.37
C PRO A 90 8.32 -8.59 0.66
N PHE A 91 9.48 -8.49 0.00
CA PHE A 91 9.89 -9.51 -0.98
C PHE A 91 11.38 -9.90 -1.04
N LEU A 92 12.32 -9.20 -0.37
CA LEU A 92 13.75 -9.55 -0.47
C LEU A 92 14.39 -10.15 0.80
N SER A 93 13.65 -10.23 1.91
CA SER A 93 14.14 -10.90 3.13
C SER A 93 13.53 -12.28 3.37
N ASN A 94 12.41 -12.60 2.72
CA ASN A 94 11.88 -13.95 2.74
C ASN A 94 12.36 -14.63 1.47
N GLY A 95 13.64 -15.01 1.46
CA GLY A 95 14.05 -16.18 0.70
C GLY A 95 13.14 -17.30 1.16
N HIS A 96 12.11 -17.57 0.38
CA HIS A 96 11.19 -18.66 0.60
C HIS A 96 12.01 -19.93 0.42
N GLN A 97 12.66 -20.38 1.48
CA GLN A 97 13.27 -21.70 1.55
C GLN A 97 12.09 -22.66 1.59
N THR A 98 11.50 -22.99 0.43
CA THR A 98 10.76 -24.24 0.30
C THR A 98 11.79 -25.34 0.44
N GLY A 99 12.15 -25.68 1.68
CA GLY A 99 12.75 -26.95 1.99
C GLY A 99 11.73 -28.01 1.65
N GLY A 100 11.82 -28.54 0.43
CA GLY A 100 11.09 -29.74 0.04
C GLY A 100 11.43 -30.84 1.02
N HIS A 101 10.51 -31.13 1.94
CA HIS A 101 10.52 -32.39 2.66
C HIS A 101 9.90 -33.43 1.72
N GLY A 102 10.75 -33.99 0.88
CA GLY A 102 10.53 -35.33 0.36
C GLY A 102 11.18 -36.30 1.33
N VAL A 103 10.38 -36.92 2.19
CA VAL A 103 10.48 -38.35 2.56
C VAL A 103 9.08 -38.81 2.96
#